data_AF-A0AA42VF25-F1
#
_entry.id   AF-A0AA42VF25-F1
#
_cell.length_a   1.000
_cell.length_b   1.000
_cell.length_c   1.000
_cell.angle_alpha   90.00
_cell.angle_beta   90.00
_cell.angle_gamma   90.00
#
_symmetry.space_group_name_H-M   'P 1'
#
loop_
_entity.id
_entity.type
_entity.pdbx_description
1 polymer ?
#
loop_
_entity_poly.entity_id
_entity_poly.type
_entity_poly.pdbx_seq_one_letter_code
_entity_poly.pdbx_strand_id
1 'polypeptide(L)'
;MSAPKNGGITPVPHCFMMQVGQVKALAVERFDRRYAADRSWIMRLPQEDFCQVLNVPSARKYESHGGPGITDIMKTLLGSATPEQDRYLFMKSQVLFWLLAATDGHAKNFSVFIEPEGRFRLTPFYDILSMYPAFGGRGLHPRDAKLAMGLTATKGKKYAIEQIFPRHFYQTAKAVGFEKVQMEMILNEMASSLDEVISAVRQQLPDTFPAQIADSILDGLSTRAQRLTR
;
A
#
# COMPACT_ATOMS: atom_id res chain seq x y z
N MET A 1 0.06 -0.45 9.07
CA MET A 1 1.44 -0.45 9.61
C MET A 1 1.63 -1.45 10.74
N SER A 2 0.64 -1.67 11.62
CA SER A 2 0.70 -2.65 12.72
C SER A 2 0.25 -4.09 12.36
N ALA A 3 0.28 -4.48 11.08
CA ALA A 3 -0.04 -5.87 10.73
C ALA A 3 1.09 -6.78 11.24
N PRO A 4 0.79 -8.00 11.76
CA PRO A 4 1.82 -8.93 12.26
C PRO A 4 2.88 -9.15 11.19
N LYS A 5 4.16 -9.32 11.60
CA LYS A 5 5.31 -9.49 10.69
C LYS A 5 5.51 -10.93 10.19
N ASN A 6 4.75 -11.89 10.73
CA ASN A 6 4.81 -13.30 10.35
C ASN A 6 3.51 -13.65 9.59
N GLY A 7 3.58 -13.71 8.25
CA GLY A 7 2.41 -13.93 7.38
C GLY A 7 2.54 -13.40 5.95
N GLY A 8 3.72 -13.47 5.31
CA GLY A 8 3.88 -13.10 3.90
C GLY A 8 3.77 -11.58 3.58
N ILE A 9 4.01 -10.71 4.55
CA ILE A 9 3.57 -9.31 4.54
C ILE A 9 4.28 -8.41 3.53
N THR A 10 3.47 -7.58 2.88
CA THR A 10 3.82 -6.31 2.23
C THR A 10 4.80 -5.52 3.10
N PRO A 11 6.10 -5.38 2.73
CA PRO A 11 7.12 -4.83 3.61
C PRO A 11 6.78 -3.39 4.00
N VAL A 12 6.74 -3.10 5.30
CA VAL A 12 6.49 -1.76 5.86
C VAL A 12 7.54 -1.44 6.92
N PRO A 13 7.91 -0.17 7.11
CA PRO A 13 8.82 0.23 8.18
C PRO A 13 8.23 -0.06 9.55
N HIS A 14 9.12 -0.31 10.51
CA HIS A 14 8.74 -0.35 11.91
C HIS A 14 8.24 1.03 12.35
N CYS A 15 7.17 1.06 13.13
CA CYS A 15 6.63 2.29 13.68
C CYS A 15 6.05 2.04 15.07
N PHE A 16 6.05 3.08 15.90
CA PHE A 16 5.43 3.04 17.21
C PHE A 16 4.84 4.41 17.55
N MET A 17 3.81 4.40 18.38
CA MET A 17 3.24 5.62 18.94
C MET A 17 4.15 6.16 20.04
N MET A 18 4.41 7.46 20.03
CA MET A 18 5.15 8.15 21.08
C MET A 18 4.32 9.29 21.67
N GLN A 19 4.54 9.56 22.96
CA GLN A 19 3.99 10.70 23.67
C GLN A 19 5.13 11.65 24.04
N VAL A 20 5.09 12.89 23.56
CA VAL A 20 6.07 13.94 23.90
C VAL A 20 5.32 15.09 24.55
N GLY A 21 5.36 15.16 25.89
CA GLY A 21 4.51 16.08 26.65
C GLY A 21 3.03 15.80 26.39
N GLN A 22 2.31 16.78 25.83
CA GLN A 22 0.90 16.65 25.45
C GLN A 22 0.68 16.18 23.98
N VAL A 23 1.76 16.02 23.20
CA VAL A 23 1.67 15.67 21.77
C VAL A 23 1.76 14.15 21.60
N LYS A 24 0.75 13.57 20.95
CA LYS A 24 0.81 12.20 20.39
C LYS A 24 1.42 12.27 18.99
N ALA A 25 2.44 11.46 18.74
CA ALA A 25 3.10 11.36 17.44
C ALA A 25 3.34 9.91 17.03
N LEU A 26 3.43 9.66 15.73
CA LEU A 26 3.85 8.38 15.17
C LEU A 26 5.33 8.48 14.79
N ALA A 27 6.18 7.69 15.44
CA ALA A 27 7.57 7.53 15.06
C ALA A 27 7.70 6.39 14.05
N VAL A 28 8.18 6.68 12.84
CA VAL A 28 8.41 5.70 11.78
C VAL A 28 9.91 5.57 11.54
N GLU A 29 10.42 4.35 11.63
CA GLU A 29 11.83 4.06 11.35
C GLU A 29 12.12 4.28 9.86
N ARG A 30 13.09 5.15 9.58
CA ARG A 30 13.49 5.47 8.22
C ARG A 30 14.23 4.30 7.58
N PHE A 31 13.63 3.70 6.55
CA PHE A 31 14.23 2.62 5.78
C PHE A 31 15.34 3.08 4.81
N ASP A 32 15.51 4.40 4.62
CA ASP A 32 16.63 4.99 3.86
C ASP A 32 17.83 5.33 4.76
N ARG A 33 17.87 4.79 5.98
CA ARG A 33 18.96 4.91 6.93
C ARG A 33 19.38 3.53 7.41
N ARG A 34 20.69 3.34 7.60
CA ARG A 34 21.24 2.10 8.16
C ARG A 34 22.46 2.40 9.03
N TYR A 35 22.51 1.83 10.22
CA TYR A 35 23.72 1.89 11.04
C TYR A 35 24.87 1.15 10.36
N ALA A 36 26.10 1.65 10.52
CA ALA A 36 27.30 0.87 10.31
C ALA A 36 27.27 -0.40 11.19
N ALA A 37 28.03 -1.43 10.81
CA ALA A 37 28.00 -2.71 11.52
C ALA A 37 28.38 -2.58 13.00
N ASP A 38 29.31 -1.66 13.31
CA ASP A 38 29.75 -1.27 14.65
C ASP A 38 28.88 -0.18 15.31
N ARG A 39 27.84 0.29 14.60
CA ARG A 39 26.92 1.38 14.99
C ARG A 39 27.58 2.74 15.25
N SER A 40 28.82 2.94 14.80
CA SER A 40 29.55 4.21 15.04
C SER A 40 29.03 5.37 14.19
N TRP A 41 28.37 5.10 13.05
CA TRP A 41 27.77 6.11 12.20
C TRP A 41 26.55 5.58 11.43
N ILE A 42 25.83 6.49 10.77
CA ILE A 42 24.58 6.21 10.04
C ILE A 42 24.80 6.46 8.54
N MET A 43 24.62 5.43 7.73
CA MET A 43 24.54 5.50 6.27
C MET A 43 23.22 6.11 5.82
N ARG A 44 23.27 6.93 4.77
CA ARG A 44 22.10 7.27 3.94
C ARG A 44 22.05 6.31 2.77
N LEU A 45 20.90 5.68 2.55
CA LEU A 45 20.67 4.82 1.40
C LEU A 45 20.00 5.65 0.29
N PRO A 46 20.57 5.74 -0.92
CA PRO A 46 19.94 6.44 -2.04
C PRO A 46 18.55 5.88 -2.37
N GLN A 47 17.58 6.78 -2.57
CA GLN A 47 16.19 6.45 -2.82
C GLN A 47 15.54 7.52 -3.69
N GLU A 48 14.63 7.11 -4.57
CA GLU A 48 13.75 7.99 -5.34
C GLU A 48 12.30 7.50 -5.32
N ASP A 49 11.34 8.42 -5.35
CA ASP A 49 9.92 8.11 -5.54
C ASP A 49 9.54 7.96 -7.03
N PHE A 50 8.38 7.35 -7.35
CA PHE A 50 8.02 7.11 -8.75
C PHE A 50 7.68 8.38 -9.55
N CYS A 51 7.47 9.53 -8.92
CA CYS A 51 7.45 10.79 -9.66
C CYS A 51 8.86 11.13 -10.14
N GLN A 52 9.88 10.99 -9.30
CA GLN A 52 11.27 11.22 -9.69
C GLN A 52 11.76 10.22 -10.74
N VAL A 53 11.54 8.93 -10.51
CA VAL A 53 11.96 7.84 -11.42
C VAL A 53 11.38 8.03 -12.83
N LEU A 54 10.15 8.54 -12.93
CA LEU A 54 9.47 8.77 -14.21
C LEU A 54 9.56 10.22 -14.70
N ASN A 55 10.38 11.05 -14.05
CA ASN A 55 10.57 12.48 -14.35
C ASN A 55 9.24 13.27 -14.45
N VAL A 56 8.35 13.03 -13.48
CA VAL A 56 7.06 13.70 -13.34
C VAL A 56 7.11 14.70 -12.17
N PRO A 57 6.65 15.95 -12.35
CA PRO A 57 6.61 16.92 -11.25
C PRO A 57 5.62 16.49 -10.17
N SER A 58 5.92 16.81 -8.91
CA SER A 58 5.10 16.43 -7.74
C SER A 58 3.64 16.87 -7.84
N ALA A 59 3.32 17.95 -8.57
CA ALA A 59 1.95 18.41 -8.79
C ALA A 59 1.08 17.38 -9.56
N ARG A 60 1.72 16.48 -10.31
CA ARG A 60 1.09 15.37 -11.04
C ARG A 60 1.36 14.02 -10.39
N LYS A 61 1.35 13.96 -9.05
CA LYS A 61 1.52 12.69 -8.32
C LYS A 61 0.34 11.73 -8.49
N TYR A 62 -0.86 12.26 -8.74
CA TYR A 62 -2.09 11.47 -8.93
C TYR A 62 -2.28 11.10 -10.40
N GLU A 63 -2.70 9.86 -10.66
CA GLU A 63 -3.02 9.38 -12.01
C GLU A 63 -4.15 10.21 -12.66
N SER A 64 -5.15 10.61 -11.87
CA SER A 64 -6.24 11.48 -12.34
C SER A 64 -5.79 12.85 -12.83
N HIS A 65 -4.59 13.29 -12.45
CA HIS A 65 -3.97 14.55 -12.91
C HIS A 65 -2.89 14.32 -13.98
N GLY A 66 -2.90 13.15 -14.63
CA GLY A 66 -1.91 12.76 -15.64
C GLY A 66 -0.58 12.29 -15.04
N GLY A 67 -0.59 11.84 -13.78
CA GLY A 67 0.54 11.22 -13.11
C GLY A 67 0.70 9.73 -13.42
N PRO A 68 1.78 9.11 -12.90
CA PRO A 68 2.03 7.68 -13.09
C PRO A 68 0.94 6.80 -12.48
N GLY A 69 0.57 5.77 -13.24
CA GLY A 69 -0.37 4.74 -12.83
C GLY A 69 0.26 3.38 -12.55
N ILE A 70 -0.60 2.39 -12.29
CA ILE A 70 -0.18 0.98 -12.13
C ILE A 70 0.61 0.50 -13.36
N THR A 71 0.18 0.86 -14.57
CA THR A 71 0.84 0.43 -15.82
C THR A 71 2.28 0.96 -15.92
N ASP A 72 2.50 2.23 -15.61
CA ASP A 72 3.82 2.87 -15.70
C ASP A 72 4.77 2.25 -14.67
N ILE A 73 4.30 2.12 -13.43
CA ILE A 73 5.09 1.54 -12.33
C ILE A 73 5.43 0.08 -12.61
N MET A 74 4.46 -0.73 -13.04
CA MET A 74 4.70 -2.13 -13.39
C MET A 74 5.69 -2.28 -14.54
N LYS A 75 5.64 -1.39 -15.54
CA LYS A 75 6.61 -1.37 -16.64
C LYS A 75 8.01 -1.04 -16.14
N THR A 76 8.17 -0.03 -15.27
CA THR A 76 9.47 0.30 -14.67
C THR A 76 10.02 -0.86 -13.83
N LEU A 77 9.19 -1.52 -13.04
CA LEU A 77 9.61 -2.64 -12.19
C LEU A 77 10.10 -3.88 -12.97
N LEU A 78 9.91 -3.96 -14.29
CA LEU A 78 10.57 -4.97 -15.11
C LEU A 78 12.11 -4.83 -15.09
N GLY A 79 12.62 -3.62 -14.87
CA GLY A 79 14.05 -3.32 -14.77
C GLY A 79 14.62 -3.41 -13.35
N SER A 80 13.80 -3.79 -12.35
CA SER A 80 14.28 -3.98 -10.98
C SER A 80 15.32 -5.11 -10.92
N ALA A 81 16.20 -5.07 -9.91
CA ALA A 81 17.08 -6.17 -9.54
C ALA A 81 16.31 -7.45 -9.14
N THR A 82 15.06 -7.31 -8.69
CA THR A 82 14.16 -8.40 -8.29
C THR A 82 12.76 -8.21 -8.89
N PRO A 83 12.63 -8.28 -10.23
CA PRO A 83 11.44 -7.80 -10.94
C PRO A 83 10.18 -8.61 -10.61
N GLU A 84 10.29 -9.93 -10.47
CA GLU A 84 9.16 -10.79 -10.08
C GLU A 84 8.63 -10.44 -8.70
N GLN A 85 9.52 -10.32 -7.72
CA GLN A 85 9.17 -9.99 -6.34
C GLN A 85 8.57 -8.59 -6.22
N ASP A 86 9.19 -7.59 -6.84
CA ASP A 86 8.74 -6.20 -6.72
C ASP A 86 7.37 -5.99 -7.39
N ARG A 87 7.16 -6.61 -8.56
CA ARG A 87 5.86 -6.60 -9.25
C ARG A 87 4.79 -7.32 -8.43
N TYR A 88 5.12 -8.45 -7.81
CA TYR A 88 4.21 -9.16 -6.91
C TYR A 88 3.82 -8.29 -5.71
N LEU A 89 4.81 -7.68 -5.03
CA LEU A 89 4.59 -6.81 -3.88
C LEU A 89 3.76 -5.58 -4.25
N PHE A 90 4.04 -4.95 -5.39
CA PHE A 90 3.29 -3.79 -5.86
C PHE A 90 1.83 -4.13 -6.21
N MET A 91 1.57 -5.26 -6.89
CA MET A 91 0.19 -5.70 -7.16
C MET A 91 -0.53 -6.06 -5.86
N LYS A 92 0.18 -6.69 -4.91
CA LYS A 92 -0.33 -7.01 -3.57
C LYS A 92 -0.72 -5.75 -2.80
N SER A 93 0.06 -4.67 -2.88
CA SER A 93 -0.29 -3.40 -2.24
C SER A 93 -1.53 -2.76 -2.85
N GLN A 94 -1.80 -2.93 -4.15
CA GLN A 94 -3.03 -2.41 -4.77
C GLN A 94 -4.29 -3.08 -4.20
N VAL A 95 -4.22 -4.40 -3.94
CA VAL A 95 -5.29 -5.12 -3.25
C VAL A 95 -5.44 -4.61 -1.83
N LEU A 96 -4.34 -4.45 -1.09
CA LEU A 96 -4.35 -3.91 0.27
C LEU A 96 -4.98 -2.51 0.34
N PHE A 97 -4.64 -1.62 -0.58
CA PHE A 97 -5.18 -0.26 -0.62
C PHE A 97 -6.68 -0.25 -0.90
N TRP A 98 -7.15 -1.14 -1.77
CA TRP A 98 -8.59 -1.33 -1.99
C TRP A 98 -9.30 -1.85 -0.73
N LEU A 99 -8.73 -2.86 -0.08
CA LEU A 99 -9.28 -3.46 1.13
C LEU A 99 -9.39 -2.46 2.28
N LEU A 100 -8.35 -1.64 2.49
CA LEU A 100 -8.27 -0.61 3.53
C LEU A 100 -8.99 0.69 3.16
N ALA A 101 -9.57 0.82 1.96
CA ALA A 101 -10.04 2.09 1.42
C ALA A 101 -8.99 3.21 1.53
N ALA A 102 -7.73 2.89 1.20
CA ALA A 102 -6.62 3.84 1.16
C ALA A 102 -6.66 4.62 -0.15
N THR A 103 -7.17 5.85 -0.10
CA THR A 103 -7.43 6.67 -1.30
C THR A 103 -6.22 7.47 -1.77
N ASP A 104 -5.18 7.59 -0.94
CA ASP A 104 -4.03 8.47 -1.21
C ASP A 104 -2.78 7.73 -1.69
N GLY A 105 -2.89 6.48 -2.14
CA GLY A 105 -1.77 5.67 -2.65
C GLY A 105 -1.26 6.11 -4.02
N HIS A 106 -0.73 7.33 -4.12
CA HIS A 106 -0.28 7.96 -5.37
C HIS A 106 1.20 7.67 -5.67
N ALA A 107 1.72 8.12 -6.82
CA ALA A 107 3.06 7.75 -7.28
C ALA A 107 4.19 8.08 -6.28
N LYS A 108 4.04 9.12 -5.45
CA LYS A 108 5.03 9.47 -4.42
C LYS A 108 5.03 8.60 -3.16
N ASN A 109 4.08 7.68 -2.97
CA ASN A 109 4.10 6.74 -1.83
C ASN A 109 4.78 5.42 -2.18
N PHE A 110 5.34 5.34 -3.38
CA PHE A 110 6.13 4.21 -3.84
C PHE A 110 7.51 4.74 -4.19
N SER A 111 8.55 4.03 -3.75
CA SER A 111 9.94 4.39 -4.01
C SER A 111 10.76 3.18 -4.39
N VAL A 112 11.94 3.45 -4.94
CA VAL A 112 12.98 2.45 -5.18
C VAL A 112 14.24 2.86 -4.45
N PHE A 113 14.98 1.88 -3.92
CA PHE A 113 16.38 2.08 -3.56
C PHE A 113 17.22 2.13 -4.83
N ILE A 114 18.21 3.02 -4.87
CA ILE A 114 19.26 3.00 -5.90
C ILE A 114 20.46 2.26 -5.33
N GLU A 115 20.86 1.20 -6.02
CA GLU A 115 21.93 0.30 -5.65
C GLU A 115 23.19 0.56 -6.51
N PRO A 116 24.34 -0.04 -6.17
CA PRO A 116 25.52 0.03 -7.01
C PRO A 116 25.22 -0.35 -8.46
N GLU A 117 25.95 0.28 -9.38
CA GLU A 117 25.85 0.05 -10.84
C GLU A 117 24.50 0.46 -11.43
N GLY A 118 23.72 1.30 -10.74
CA GLY A 118 22.44 1.81 -11.23
C GLY A 118 21.30 0.80 -11.16
N ARG A 119 21.51 -0.34 -10.50
CA ARG A 119 20.42 -1.27 -10.16
C ARG A 119 19.47 -0.60 -9.18
N PHE A 120 18.23 -1.06 -9.15
CA PHE A 120 17.24 -0.57 -8.21
C PHE A 120 16.29 -1.69 -7.78
N ARG A 121 15.64 -1.51 -6.64
CA ARG A 121 14.56 -2.38 -6.15
C ARG A 121 13.54 -1.60 -5.36
N LEU A 122 12.31 -2.09 -5.28
CA LEU A 122 11.21 -1.45 -4.56
C LEU A 122 11.55 -1.31 -3.06
N THR A 123 11.25 -0.15 -2.48
CA THR A 123 11.37 0.07 -1.02
C THR A 123 10.19 -0.56 -0.29
N PRO A 124 10.24 -0.68 1.06
CA PRO A 124 9.04 -0.86 1.86
C PRO A 124 7.96 0.18 1.52
N PHE A 125 6.69 -0.19 1.67
CA PHE A 125 5.55 0.70 1.53
C PHE A 125 5.39 1.57 2.79
N TYR A 126 4.97 2.82 2.60
CA TYR A 126 4.81 3.82 3.65
C TYR A 126 3.57 4.68 3.37
N ASP A 127 3.22 5.56 4.32
CA ASP A 127 2.08 6.48 4.20
C ASP A 127 0.75 5.77 3.86
N ILE A 128 0.49 4.64 4.52
CA ILE A 128 -0.75 3.90 4.36
C ILE A 128 -1.78 4.41 5.37
N LEU A 129 -2.81 5.11 4.87
CA LEU A 129 -3.92 5.61 5.67
C LEU A 129 -5.26 5.11 5.13
N SER A 130 -6.12 4.60 6.01
CA SER A 130 -7.48 4.18 5.68
C SER A 130 -8.46 5.35 5.77
N MET A 131 -9.40 5.44 4.82
CA MET A 131 -10.49 6.40 4.88
C MET A 131 -11.72 5.93 5.66
N TYR A 132 -11.77 4.68 6.13
CA TYR A 132 -12.93 4.17 6.86
C TYR A 132 -13.33 5.03 8.08
N PRO A 133 -12.39 5.53 8.92
CA PRO A 133 -12.75 6.40 10.05
C PRO A 133 -13.41 7.72 9.65
N ALA A 134 -13.26 8.14 8.38
CA ALA A 134 -13.84 9.37 7.86
C ALA A 134 -15.21 9.15 7.17
N PHE A 135 -15.72 7.91 7.13
CA PHE A 135 -17.01 7.61 6.52
C PHE A 135 -18.17 7.85 7.48
N GLY A 136 -19.26 8.42 6.96
CA GLY A 136 -20.51 8.64 7.71
C GLY A 136 -20.56 9.96 8.50
N GLY A 137 -21.72 10.23 9.12
CA GLY A 137 -21.97 11.50 9.82
C GLY A 137 -21.88 12.72 8.89
N ARG A 138 -21.10 13.73 9.28
CA ARG A 138 -20.72 14.88 8.43
C ARG A 138 -19.48 14.60 7.56
N GLY A 139 -18.97 13.37 7.58
CA GLY A 139 -17.78 12.93 6.86
C GLY A 139 -18.07 12.58 5.40
N LEU A 140 -17.14 11.83 4.80
CA LEU A 140 -17.21 11.43 3.39
C LEU A 140 -18.24 10.32 3.18
N HIS A 141 -18.96 10.38 2.07
CA HIS A 141 -19.81 9.29 1.67
C HIS A 141 -18.93 8.16 1.07
N PRO A 142 -19.12 6.87 1.44
CA PRO A 142 -18.29 5.77 0.93
C PRO A 142 -18.17 5.68 -0.60
N ARG A 143 -19.22 6.12 -1.32
CA ARG A 143 -19.25 6.22 -2.80
C ARG A 143 -18.21 7.18 -3.39
N ASP A 144 -17.76 8.16 -2.61
CA ASP A 144 -16.79 9.16 -3.07
C ASP A 144 -15.34 8.66 -2.92
N ALA A 145 -15.13 7.56 -2.20
CA ALA A 145 -13.82 6.98 -2.00
C ALA A 145 -13.29 6.35 -3.31
N LYS A 146 -12.17 6.87 -3.79
CA LYS A 146 -11.51 6.46 -5.03
C LYS A 146 -10.05 6.14 -4.76
N LEU A 147 -9.54 5.06 -5.37
CA LEU A 147 -8.10 4.80 -5.39
C LEU A 147 -7.38 5.89 -6.19
N ALA A 148 -6.15 6.22 -5.79
CA ALA A 148 -5.29 7.17 -6.50
C ALA A 148 -4.81 6.63 -7.86
N MET A 149 -4.74 5.31 -8.01
CA MET A 149 -4.44 4.60 -9.27
C MET A 149 -5.60 3.65 -9.60
N GLY A 150 -6.14 3.78 -10.81
CA GLY A 150 -7.31 3.04 -11.26
C GLY A 150 -6.93 1.66 -11.82
N LEU A 151 -7.79 0.69 -11.55
CA LEU A 151 -7.69 -0.66 -12.11
C LEU A 151 -8.28 -0.70 -13.51
N THR A 152 -7.75 -1.56 -14.38
CA THR A 152 -8.31 -1.81 -15.71
C THR A 152 -9.75 -2.34 -15.58
N ALA A 153 -10.63 -1.83 -16.44
CA ALA A 153 -12.02 -2.28 -16.58
C ALA A 153 -12.37 -2.50 -18.05
N THR A 154 -13.57 -3.04 -18.32
CA THR A 154 -14.08 -3.23 -19.69
C THR A 154 -14.08 -1.92 -20.50
N LYS A 155 -14.31 -0.79 -19.83
CA LYS A 155 -14.18 0.56 -20.42
C LYS A 155 -13.32 1.42 -19.49
N GLY A 156 -12.14 1.81 -19.96
CA GLY A 156 -11.23 2.69 -19.22
C GLY A 156 -10.72 2.09 -17.90
N LYS A 157 -10.71 2.91 -16.85
CA LYS A 157 -10.24 2.55 -15.50
C LYS A 157 -11.33 2.66 -14.45
N LYS A 158 -11.21 1.85 -13.39
CA LYS A 158 -12.08 1.82 -12.22
C LYS A 158 -11.33 2.35 -11.00
N TYR A 159 -11.83 3.44 -10.43
CA TYR A 159 -11.25 4.09 -9.26
C TYR A 159 -12.12 3.94 -8.01
N ALA A 160 -13.45 4.05 -8.17
CA ALA A 160 -14.40 4.02 -7.06
C ALA A 160 -14.32 2.68 -6.33
N ILE A 161 -13.92 2.70 -5.06
CA ILE A 161 -13.63 1.52 -4.23
C ILE A 161 -14.85 0.60 -4.16
N GLU A 162 -16.07 1.17 -4.06
CA GLU A 162 -17.31 0.41 -4.03
C GLU A 162 -17.63 -0.36 -5.32
N GLN A 163 -17.03 0.01 -6.44
CA GLN A 163 -17.28 -0.59 -7.74
C GLN A 163 -16.15 -1.53 -8.19
N ILE A 164 -15.11 -1.68 -7.37
CA ILE A 164 -13.99 -2.60 -7.59
C ILE A 164 -14.33 -3.99 -7.02
N PHE A 165 -13.81 -5.02 -7.69
CA PHE A 165 -14.04 -6.45 -7.51
C PHE A 165 -12.83 -7.23 -8.06
N PRO A 166 -12.62 -8.50 -7.66
CA PRO A 166 -11.48 -9.32 -8.11
C PRO A 166 -11.23 -9.32 -9.62
N ARG A 167 -12.29 -9.34 -10.44
CA ARG A 167 -12.17 -9.26 -11.91
C ARG A 167 -11.33 -8.08 -12.42
N HIS A 168 -11.36 -6.93 -11.75
CA HIS A 168 -10.61 -5.75 -12.18
C HIS A 168 -9.11 -5.93 -11.90
N PHE A 169 -8.75 -6.65 -10.84
CA PHE A 169 -7.36 -7.02 -10.57
C PHE A 169 -6.84 -8.00 -11.62
N TYR A 170 -7.62 -9.01 -12.02
CA TYR A 170 -7.24 -9.90 -13.13
C TYR A 170 -7.11 -9.17 -14.47
N GLN A 171 -8.03 -8.25 -14.77
CA GLN A 171 -7.95 -7.41 -15.97
C GLN A 171 -6.70 -6.52 -15.95
N THR A 172 -6.36 -5.96 -14.78
CA THR A 172 -5.15 -5.15 -14.59
C THR A 172 -3.90 -5.99 -14.74
N ALA A 173 -3.85 -7.15 -14.08
CA ALA A 173 -2.75 -8.11 -14.18
C ALA A 173 -2.46 -8.49 -15.64
N LYS A 174 -3.50 -8.85 -16.39
CA LYS A 174 -3.39 -9.12 -17.84
C LYS A 174 -2.83 -7.92 -18.61
N ALA A 175 -3.33 -6.71 -18.34
CA ALA A 175 -2.91 -5.50 -19.05
C ALA A 175 -1.44 -5.11 -18.82
N VAL A 176 -0.85 -5.51 -17.68
CA VAL A 176 0.55 -5.20 -17.33
C VAL A 176 1.49 -6.40 -17.45
N GLY A 177 1.02 -7.52 -18.01
CA GLY A 177 1.80 -8.75 -18.15
C GLY A 177 2.17 -9.40 -16.81
N PHE A 178 1.26 -9.37 -15.84
CA PHE A 178 1.39 -10.05 -14.56
C PHE A 178 0.55 -11.34 -14.57
N GLU A 179 1.16 -12.45 -14.15
CA GLU A 179 0.56 -13.77 -14.28
C GLU A 179 -0.73 -13.90 -13.48
N LYS A 180 -1.77 -14.49 -14.10
CA LYS A 180 -3.08 -14.68 -13.46
C LYS A 180 -2.95 -15.49 -12.18
N VAL A 181 -2.13 -16.54 -12.20
CA VAL A 181 -1.88 -17.43 -11.05
C VAL A 181 -1.29 -16.64 -9.88
N GLN A 182 -0.33 -15.74 -10.13
CA GLN A 182 0.24 -14.89 -9.07
C GLN A 182 -0.81 -13.92 -8.50
N MET A 183 -1.69 -13.37 -9.34
CA MET A 183 -2.79 -12.53 -8.87
C MET A 183 -3.82 -13.31 -8.05
N GLU A 184 -4.14 -14.55 -8.44
CA GLU A 184 -4.99 -15.47 -7.67
C GLU A 184 -4.37 -15.78 -6.30
N MET A 185 -3.06 -16.05 -6.26
CA MET A 185 -2.32 -16.27 -5.00
C MET A 185 -2.46 -15.06 -4.06
N ILE A 186 -2.25 -13.83 -4.56
CA ILE A 186 -2.40 -12.60 -3.77
C ILE A 186 -3.81 -12.48 -3.18
N LEU A 187 -4.85 -12.67 -4.01
CA LEU A 187 -6.24 -12.51 -3.57
C LEU A 187 -6.63 -13.57 -2.55
N ASN A 188 -6.20 -14.81 -2.75
CA ASN A 188 -6.45 -15.93 -1.83
C ASN A 188 -5.71 -15.74 -0.50
N GLU A 189 -4.44 -15.33 -0.55
CA GLU A 189 -3.63 -15.05 0.64
C GLU A 189 -4.27 -13.94 1.49
N MET A 190 -4.72 -12.86 0.85
CA MET A 190 -5.41 -11.76 1.54
C MET A 190 -6.76 -12.18 2.14
N ALA A 191 -7.47 -13.09 1.48
CA ALA A 191 -8.75 -13.60 1.99
C ALA A 191 -8.57 -14.56 3.18
N SER A 192 -7.58 -15.47 3.11
CA SER A 192 -7.37 -16.51 4.13
C SER A 192 -6.69 -16.00 5.40
N SER A 193 -5.88 -14.93 5.31
CA SER A 193 -5.17 -14.35 6.45
C SER A 193 -5.97 -13.30 7.22
N LEU A 194 -7.16 -12.93 6.75
CA LEU A 194 -7.92 -11.79 7.25
C LEU A 194 -8.22 -11.86 8.76
N ASP A 195 -8.81 -12.96 9.22
CA ASP A 195 -9.24 -13.12 10.61
C ASP A 195 -8.04 -13.13 11.57
N GLU A 196 -6.95 -13.79 11.18
CA GLU A 196 -5.69 -13.80 11.91
C GLU A 196 -5.10 -12.38 12.03
N VAL A 197 -5.07 -11.62 10.92
CA VAL A 197 -4.57 -10.25 10.90
C VAL A 197 -5.43 -9.34 11.77
N ILE A 198 -6.77 -9.43 11.69
CA ILE A 198 -7.67 -8.63 12.52
C ILE A 198 -7.42 -8.91 14.00
N SER A 199 -7.35 -10.20 14.38
CA SER A 199 -7.08 -10.62 15.76
C SER A 199 -5.73 -10.10 16.26
N ALA A 200 -4.67 -10.29 15.47
CA ALA A 200 -3.33 -9.85 15.81
C ALA A 200 -3.23 -8.33 15.94
N VAL A 201 -3.89 -7.57 15.07
CA VAL A 201 -3.93 -6.10 15.17
C VAL A 201 -4.64 -5.67 16.44
N ARG A 202 -5.80 -6.25 16.78
CA ARG A 202 -6.52 -5.93 18.03
C ARG A 202 -5.65 -6.16 19.27
N GLN A 203 -4.89 -7.25 19.30
CA GLN A 203 -3.98 -7.57 20.41
C GLN A 203 -2.78 -6.63 20.52
N GLN A 204 -2.37 -5.98 19.43
CA GLN A 204 -1.24 -5.03 19.42
C GLN A 204 -1.65 -3.60 19.78
N LEU A 205 -2.94 -3.26 19.72
CA LEU A 205 -3.41 -1.92 20.05
C LEU A 205 -3.40 -1.72 21.57
N PRO A 206 -2.89 -0.58 22.08
CA PRO A 206 -2.98 -0.28 23.50
C PRO A 206 -4.43 0.00 23.90
N ASP A 207 -4.79 -0.27 25.16
CA ASP A 207 -6.16 -0.02 25.69
C ASP A 207 -6.62 1.44 25.54
N THR A 208 -5.67 2.36 25.45
CA THR A 208 -5.92 3.80 25.25
C THR A 208 -6.17 4.20 23.78
N PHE A 209 -6.09 3.25 22.85
CA PHE A 209 -6.33 3.50 21.43
C PHE A 209 -7.82 3.76 21.18
N PRO A 210 -8.20 4.76 20.35
CA PRO A 210 -9.61 5.03 20.08
C PRO A 210 -10.31 3.84 19.39
N ALA A 211 -11.16 3.13 20.13
CA ALA A 211 -11.88 1.95 19.65
C ALA A 211 -12.65 2.24 18.36
N GLN A 212 -13.33 3.39 18.29
CA GLN A 212 -14.07 3.81 17.09
C GLN A 212 -13.21 3.84 15.82
N ILE A 213 -11.94 4.26 15.90
CA ILE A 213 -11.03 4.29 14.75
C ILE A 213 -10.66 2.86 14.36
N ALA A 214 -10.29 2.03 15.33
CA ALA A 214 -9.93 0.65 15.10
C ALA A 214 -11.09 -0.14 14.49
N ASP A 215 -12.27 -0.07 15.09
CA ASP A 215 -13.47 -0.78 14.66
C ASP A 215 -13.90 -0.34 13.26
N SER A 216 -13.91 0.97 12.96
CA SER A 216 -14.22 1.47 11.62
C SER A 216 -13.32 0.85 10.54
N ILE A 217 -12.02 0.74 10.81
CA ILE A 217 -11.05 0.17 9.87
C ILE A 217 -11.23 -1.34 9.74
N LEU A 218 -11.31 -2.05 10.86
CA LEU A 218 -11.36 -3.52 10.88
C LEU A 218 -12.69 -4.04 10.32
N ASP A 219 -13.81 -3.39 10.62
CA ASP A 219 -15.13 -3.75 10.10
C ASP A 219 -15.25 -3.43 8.61
N GLY A 220 -14.70 -2.27 8.20
CA GLY A 220 -14.61 -1.89 6.79
C GLY A 220 -13.77 -2.88 5.97
N LEU A 221 -12.60 -3.24 6.51
CA LEU A 221 -11.72 -4.26 5.94
C LEU A 221 -12.44 -5.61 5.80
N SER A 222 -13.08 -6.08 6.87
CA SER A 222 -13.81 -7.35 6.89
C SER A 222 -14.95 -7.37 5.86
N THR A 223 -15.78 -6.33 5.86
CA THR A 223 -16.88 -6.16 4.91
C THR A 223 -16.38 -6.15 3.47
N ARG A 224 -15.25 -5.49 3.19
CA ARG A 224 -14.68 -5.44 1.84
C ARG A 224 -14.11 -6.79 1.41
N ALA A 225 -13.44 -7.49 2.31
CA ALA A 225 -12.80 -8.77 2.03
C ALA A 225 -13.81 -9.88 1.68
N GLN A 226 -15.08 -9.77 2.10
CA GLN A 226 -16.17 -10.65 1.63
C GLN A 226 -16.36 -10.65 0.11
N ARG A 227 -15.80 -9.67 -0.61
CA ARG A 227 -15.80 -9.62 -2.08
C ARG A 227 -14.64 -10.38 -2.72
N LEU A 228 -13.64 -10.81 -1.96
CA LEU A 228 -12.54 -11.62 -2.48
C LEU A 228 -13.00 -13.05 -2.81
N THR A 229 -14.01 -13.53 -2.08
CA THR A 229 -14.57 -14.88 -2.22
C THR A 229 -15.77 -14.96 -3.18
N ARG A 230 -16.12 -13.85 -3.84
CA ARG A 230 -17.22 -13.73 -4.83
C ARG A 230 -16.66 -13.49 -6.22
#